data_AF-X1QNN9-F1
#
_entry.id   AF-X1QNN9-F1
#
_cell.length_a   1.000
_cell.length_b   1.000
_cell.length_c   1.000
_cell.angle_alpha   90.00
_cell.angle_beta   90.00
_cell.angle_gamma   90.00
#
_symmetry.space_group_name_H-M   'P 1'
#
loop_
_entity.id
_entity.type
_entity.pdbx_description
1 polymer ?
#
loop_
_entity_poly.entity_id
_entity_poly.type
_entity_poly.pdbx_seq_one_letter_code
_entity_poly.pdbx_strand_id
1 'polypeptide(L)' 'YINSGYRCTEENKRVGGVKGSYHIFGMAADITVKTKSMHDLAILAESVGFKGIGLYGNFLHLDVRSYKEHWEG' A
#
# COMPACT_ATOMS: atom_id res chain seq x y z
N TYR A 1 1.63 10.55 6.39
CA TYR A 1 2.60 10.85 5.34
C TYR A 1 2.37 9.88 4.19
N ILE A 2 2.47 10.36 2.95
CA ILE A 2 2.48 9.51 1.75
C ILE A 2 3.95 9.28 1.42
N ASN A 3 4.40 8.03 1.46
CA ASN A 3 5.79 7.65 1.24
C ASN A 3 6.05 7.36 -0.25
N SER A 4 5.07 6.74 -0.91
CA SER A 4 5.12 6.41 -2.32
C SER A 4 3.72 6.41 -2.93
N GLY A 5 3.64 6.60 -4.25
CA GLY A 5 2.41 6.52 -5.04
C GLY A 5 2.70 5.78 -6.34
N TYR A 6 2.43 6.38 -7.49
CA TYR A 6 2.86 5.79 -8.76
C TYR A 6 4.39 5.55 -8.79
N ARG A 7 4.79 4.38 -9.32
CA ARG A 7 6.19 4.05 -9.62
C ARG A 7 6.31 3.70 -11.10
N CYS A 8 7.28 4.27 -11.81
CA CYS A 8 7.62 3.75 -13.14
C CYS A 8 8.24 2.36 -13.03
N THR A 9 8.30 1.61 -14.13
CA THR A 9 8.83 0.23 -14.14
C THR A 9 10.26 0.14 -13.63
N GLU A 10 11.10 1.14 -13.92
CA GLU A 10 12.49 1.20 -13.45
C GLU A 10 12.55 1.39 -11.94
N GLU A 11 11.82 2.36 -11.40
CA GLU A 11 11.75 2.62 -9.97
C GLU A 11 11.18 1.42 -9.21
N ASN A 12 10.11 0.79 -9.72
CA ASN A 12 9.52 -0.39 -9.10
C ASN A 12 10.54 -1.54 -9.02
N LYS A 13 11.37 -1.75 -10.05
CA LYS A 13 12.45 -2.74 -10.01
C LYS A 13 13.54 -2.34 -9.00
N ARG A 14 13.94 -1.06 -8.96
CA ARG A 14 14.98 -0.54 -8.07
C ARG A 14 14.67 -0.78 -6.60
N VAL A 15 13.40 -0.67 -6.21
CA VAL A 15 12.94 -0.90 -4.82
C VAL A 15 12.55 -2.35 -4.52
N GLY A 16 12.80 -3.28 -5.46
CA GLY A 16 12.45 -4.70 -5.29
C GLY A 16 10.95 -5.02 -5.42
N GLY A 17 10.18 -4.12 -6.04
CA GLY A 17 8.75 -4.30 -6.28
C GLY A 17 8.45 -5.46 -7.24
N VAL A 18 7.34 -6.14 -6.99
CA VAL A 18 6.91 -7.30 -7.78
C VAL A 18 6.41 -6.89 -9.18
N LYS A 19 6.50 -7.83 -10.14
CA LYS A 19 5.82 -7.69 -11.43
C LYS A 19 4.30 -7.60 -11.18
N GLY A 20 3.64 -6.62 -11.80
CA GLY A 20 2.21 -6.39 -11.61
C GLY A 20 1.85 -5.61 -10.34
N SER A 21 2.82 -4.97 -9.66
CA SER A 21 2.54 -4.09 -8.52
C SER A 21 1.53 -2.99 -8.87
N TYR A 22 0.52 -2.75 -8.04
CA TYR A 22 -0.47 -1.70 -8.31
C TYR A 22 0.13 -0.28 -8.36
N HIS A 23 1.33 -0.06 -7.82
CA HIS A 23 2.07 1.20 -7.99
C HIS A 23 2.41 1.50 -9.44
N ILE A 24 2.69 0.49 -10.28
CA ILE A 24 3.00 0.71 -11.71
C ILE A 24 1.76 1.06 -12.53
N PHE A 25 0.56 0.92 -11.96
CA PHE A 25 -0.70 1.34 -12.56
C PHE A 25 -1.25 2.63 -11.95
N GLY A 26 -0.54 3.24 -10.98
CA GLY A 26 -1.02 4.42 -10.26
C GLY A 26 -2.22 4.13 -9.34
N MET A 27 -2.40 2.87 -8.96
CA MET A 27 -3.55 2.39 -8.18
C MET A 27 -3.21 2.11 -6.72
N ALA A 28 -1.99 2.42 -6.28
CA ALA A 28 -1.51 2.14 -4.93
C ALA A 28 -0.74 3.32 -4.32
N ALA A 29 -0.71 3.34 -2.99
CA ALA A 29 0.10 4.24 -2.19
C ALA A 29 0.62 3.52 -0.94
N ASP A 30 1.87 3.83 -0.56
CA ASP A 30 2.44 3.41 0.73
C ASP A 30 2.39 4.59 1.69
N ILE A 31 1.86 4.40 2.90
CA ILE A 31 1.64 5.47 3.89
C ILE A 31 2.20 5.13 5.27
N THR A 32 2.55 6.16 6.04
CA THR A 32 2.88 6.03 7.47
C THR A 32 2.15 7.10 8.28
N VAL A 33 1.62 6.73 9.44
CA VAL A 33 0.99 7.65 10.40
C VAL A 33 1.64 7.46 11.77
N LYS A 34 2.27 8.51 12.30
CA LYS A 34 3.03 8.43 13.56
C LYS A 34 2.16 8.27 14.81
N THR A 35 0.89 8.66 14.73
CA THR A 35 -0.05 8.71 15.87
C THR A 35 -0.96 7.50 15.97
N LYS A 36 -0.80 6.50 15.09
CA LYS A 36 -1.63 5.29 15.05
C LYS A 36 -0.75 4.07 14.86
N SER A 37 -1.17 2.95 15.44
CA SER A 37 -0.57 1.66 15.11
C SER A 37 -0.88 1.28 13.66
N MET A 38 -0.07 0.41 13.05
CA MET A 38 -0.34 -0.08 11.70
C MET A 38 -1.68 -0.82 11.61
N HIS A 39 -2.06 -1.55 12.67
CA HIS A 39 -3.34 -2.24 12.75
C HIS A 39 -4.53 -1.29 12.79
N ASP A 40 -4.49 -0.25 13.63
CA ASP A 40 -5.56 0.76 13.66
C ASP A 40 -5.66 1.49 12.32
N LEU A 41 -4.52 1.73 11.67
CA LEU A 41 -4.48 2.38 10.36
C LEU A 41 -5.07 1.49 9.27
N ALA A 42 -4.83 0.18 9.31
CA ALA A 42 -5.42 -0.79 8.38
C ALA A 42 -6.95 -0.87 8.52
N ILE A 43 -7.47 -0.93 9.75
CA ILE A 43 -8.92 -0.90 10.01
C ILE A 43 -9.54 0.40 9.45
N LEU A 44 -8.88 1.54 9.69
CA LEU A 44 -9.33 2.82 9.16
C LEU A 44 -9.34 2.82 7.61
N ALA A 45 -8.27 2.31 7.00
CA ALA A 45 -8.14 2.24 5.54
C ALA A 45 -9.23 1.36 4.91
N GLU A 46 -9.55 0.22 5.51
CA GLU A 46 -10.65 -0.63 5.06
C GLU A 46 -11.99 0.11 5.16
N SER A 47 -12.24 0.81 6.28
CA SER A 47 -13.48 1.55 6.51
C SER A 47 -13.73 2.70 5.52
N VAL A 48 -12.68 3.26 4.92
CA VAL A 48 -12.79 4.29 3.88
C VAL A 48 -12.79 3.72 2.45
N GLY A 49 -12.75 2.40 2.31
CA GLY A 49 -13.01 1.70 1.05
C GLY A 49 -11.77 1.18 0.30
N PHE A 50 -10.58 1.21 0.89
CA PHE A 50 -9.43 0.47 0.33
C PHE A 50 -9.70 -1.03 0.40
N LYS A 51 -9.27 -1.75 -0.65
CA LYS A 51 -9.55 -3.18 -0.81
C LYS A 51 -8.28 -4.03 -0.78
N GLY A 52 -7.15 -3.49 -1.24
CA GLY A 52 -5.84 -4.09 -1.02
C GLY A 52 -5.15 -3.40 0.15
N ILE A 53 -4.82 -4.17 1.19
CA ILE A 53 -4.18 -3.67 2.41
C ILE A 53 -3.01 -4.58 2.78
N GLY A 54 -1.79 -4.05 2.69
CA GLY A 54 -0.56 -4.75 3.04
C GLY A 54 0.09 -4.15 4.28
N LEU A 55 0.26 -4.94 5.33
CA LEU A 55 0.95 -4.53 6.55
C LEU A 55 2.45 -4.80 6.44
N TYR A 56 3.26 -3.75 6.55
CA TYR A 56 4.72 -3.83 6.63
C TYR A 56 5.20 -3.20 7.94
N GLY A 57 6.39 -3.59 8.40
CA GLY A 57 6.93 -3.11 9.68
C GLY A 57 7.09 -1.59 9.82
N ASN A 58 7.14 -0.86 8.70
CA ASN A 58 7.41 0.58 8.64
C ASN A 58 6.37 1.41 7.86
N PHE A 59 5.50 0.79 7.06
CA PHE A 59 4.45 1.46 6.30
C PHE A 59 3.24 0.55 6.08
N LEU A 60 2.12 1.16 5.70
CA LEU A 60 0.93 0.45 5.23
C LEU A 60 0.81 0.64 3.72
N HIS A 61 0.73 -0.47 2.99
CA HIS A 61 0.42 -0.48 1.58
C HIS A 61 -1.09 -0.44 1.38
N LEU A 62 -1.56 0.42 0.48
CA LEU A 62 -2.97 0.56 0.14
C LEU A 62 -3.15 0.56 -1.37
N ASP A 63 -4.13 -0.18 -1.88
CA ASP A 63 -4.53 -0.13 -3.28
C ASP A 63 -6.04 -0.32 -3.50
N VAL A 64 -6.48 0.09 -4.70
CA VAL A 64 -7.89 0.13 -5.10
C VAL A 64 -8.31 -1.05 -5.99
N ARG A 65 -7.67 -2.21 -5.85
CA ARG A 65 -8.05 -3.43 -6.59
C ARG A 65 -9.53 -3.78 -6.43
N SER A 66 -10.10 -4.54 -7.36
CA SER A 66 -11.55 -4.79 -7.39
C SER A 66 -12.08 -5.69 -6.26
N TYR A 67 -11.22 -6.52 -5.66
CA TYR A 67 -11.54 -7.55 -4.66
C TYR A 67 -10.78 -7.30 -3.35
N LYS A 68 -11.31 -7.79 -2.23
CA LYS A 68 -10.62 -7.62 -0.93
C LYS A 68 -9.42 -8.56 -0.83
N GLU A 69 -8.28 -8.04 -0.41
CA GLU A 69 -7.09 -8.82 -0.12
C GLU A 69 -6.25 -8.13 0.95
N HIS A 70 -5.97 -8.86 2.03
CA HIS A 70 -5.11 -8.41 3.11
C HIS A 70 -3.90 -9.33 3.19
N TRP A 71 -2.71 -8.77 3.41
CA TRP A 71 -1.48 -9.56 3.57
C TRP A 71 -0.50 -8.86 4.51
N GLU A 72 0.46 -9.64 4.99
CA GLU A 72 1.65 -9.16 5.70
C GLU A 72 2.88 -9.41 4.81
N GLY A 73 3.84 -8.50 4.82
CA GLY A 73 5.05 -8.62 4.03
C GLY A 73 6.33 -8.33 4.79
#